data_AF-A0A2V7QE22-F1
#
_entry.id   AF-A0A2V7QE22-F1
#
_cell.length_a   1.000
_cell.length_b   1.000
_cell.length_c   1.000
_cell.angle_alpha   90.00
_cell.angle_beta   90.00
_cell.angle_gamma   90.00
#
_symmetry.space_group_name_H-M   'P 1'
#
loop_
_entity.id
_entity.type
_entity.pdbx_description
1 polymer ?
#
loop_
_entity_poly.entity_id
_entity_poly.type
_entity_poly.pdbx_seq_one_letter_code
_entity_poly.pdbx_strand_id
1 'polypeptide(L)'
;MNRLLRLSVAGLLVCAAACYHATIETGLTPSTVVIEKSWASVWLWGLVSPSTVETASKCPHGVAKVETQLSFLNQLVDALTLGIYTPMAIKVTCAQSDHASVSPTAPTIDVGPHATAEQIRNAIGRAAELSQRAGVPVYIEY
;
A
#
# COMPACT_ATOMS: atom_id res chain seq x y z
N MET A 1 39.91 28.45 -5.06
CA MET A 1 39.18 27.69 -4.02
C MET A 1 37.65 27.82 -4.06
N ASN A 2 37.05 28.97 -4.43
CA ASN A 2 35.58 29.16 -4.33
C ASN A 2 34.71 28.38 -5.32
N ARG A 3 35.17 28.08 -6.54
CA ARG A 3 34.32 27.42 -7.56
C ARG A 3 34.10 25.94 -7.27
N LEU A 4 35.16 25.22 -6.92
CA LEU A 4 35.11 23.80 -6.55
C LEU A 4 34.29 23.59 -5.27
N LEU A 5 34.50 24.40 -4.24
CA LEU A 5 33.73 24.33 -3.00
C LEU A 5 32.22 24.57 -3.22
N ARG A 6 31.85 25.55 -4.05
CA ARG A 6 30.44 25.82 -4.40
C ARG A 6 29.80 24.66 -5.15
N LEU A 7 30.52 24.04 -6.08
CA LEU A 7 30.05 22.88 -6.83
C LEU A 7 29.86 21.66 -5.92
N SER A 8 30.77 21.44 -4.96
CA SER A 8 30.64 20.37 -3.96
C SER A 8 29.44 20.57 -3.04
N VAL A 9 29.21 21.79 -2.54
CA VAL A 9 28.04 22.10 -1.70
C VAL A 9 26.74 21.97 -2.49
N ALA A 10 26.69 22.45 -3.73
CA ALA A 10 25.53 22.28 -4.60
C ALA A 10 25.24 20.80 -4.89
N GLY A 11 26.29 20.01 -5.16
CA GLY A 11 26.16 18.56 -5.35
C GLY A 11 25.62 17.85 -4.12
N LEU A 12 26.13 18.20 -2.92
CA LEU A 12 25.65 17.62 -1.65
C LEU A 12 24.17 17.96 -1.40
N LEU A 13 23.77 19.21 -1.66
CA LEU A 13 22.38 19.65 -1.52
C LEU A 13 21.43 18.93 -2.49
N VAL A 14 21.88 18.64 -3.71
CA VAL A 14 21.09 17.87 -4.70
C VAL A 14 20.98 16.40 -4.29
N CYS A 15 22.07 15.78 -3.82
CA CYS A 15 22.04 14.40 -3.33
C CYS A 15 21.17 14.25 -2.08
N ALA A 16 21.17 15.25 -1.20
CA ALA A 16 20.28 15.31 -0.04
C ALA A 16 18.80 15.47 -0.41
N ALA A 17 18.42 15.60 -1.69
CA ALA A 17 17.02 15.65 -2.11
C ALA A 17 16.47 14.30 -2.62
N ALA A 18 17.29 13.25 -2.72
CA ALA A 18 16.90 12.04 -3.43
C ALA A 18 16.12 11.05 -2.55
N CYS A 19 14.81 10.97 -2.82
CA CYS A 19 13.82 9.97 -2.38
C CYS A 19 13.39 9.99 -0.90
N TYR A 20 12.65 11.04 -0.53
CA TYR A 20 11.97 11.16 0.77
C TYR A 20 10.56 10.59 0.82
N HIS A 21 10.03 10.05 -0.28
CA HIS A 21 8.67 9.54 -0.37
C HIS A 21 8.68 8.19 -1.07
N ALA A 22 8.10 7.19 -0.43
CA ALA A 22 7.87 5.86 -0.97
C ALA A 22 6.39 5.53 -0.91
N THR A 23 5.86 5.00 -2.01
CA THR A 23 4.45 4.59 -2.12
C THR A 23 4.40 3.12 -2.51
N ILE A 24 3.62 2.34 -1.76
CA ILE A 24 3.35 0.93 -2.04
C ILE A 24 1.84 0.80 -2.25
N GLU A 25 1.44 0.31 -3.42
CA GLU A 25 0.04 0.04 -3.76
C GLU A 25 -0.17 -1.47 -3.87
N THR A 26 -1.28 -1.96 -3.32
CA THR A 26 -1.59 -3.40 -3.31
C THR A 26 -2.55 -3.82 -4.43
N GLY A 27 -3.07 -2.85 -5.19
CA GLY A 27 -4.10 -3.06 -6.21
C GLY A 27 -5.53 -3.09 -5.66
N LEU A 28 -5.73 -2.97 -4.34
CA LEU A 28 -7.06 -2.85 -3.74
C LEU A 28 -7.59 -1.41 -3.85
N THR A 29 -8.91 -1.27 -4.02
CA THR A 29 -9.57 0.04 -4.06
C THR A 29 -9.41 0.77 -2.71
N PRO A 30 -8.84 1.99 -2.69
CA PRO A 30 -8.67 2.75 -1.44
C PRO A 30 -10.02 3.17 -0.82
N SER A 31 -10.15 3.01 0.49
CA SER A 31 -11.27 3.53 1.28
C SER A 31 -11.01 4.94 1.82
N THR A 32 -11.98 5.51 2.53
CA THR A 32 -11.82 6.75 3.31
C THR A 32 -11.14 6.54 4.66
N VAL A 33 -10.88 5.28 5.06
CA VAL A 33 -10.25 4.95 6.34
C VAL A 33 -8.73 5.02 6.19
N VAL A 34 -8.12 5.92 6.97
CA VAL A 34 -6.68 6.17 6.95
C VAL A 34 -6.10 6.06 8.35
N ILE A 35 -4.95 5.40 8.47
CA ILE A 35 -4.16 5.29 9.69
C ILE A 35 -2.87 6.07 9.47
N GLU A 36 -2.63 7.08 10.31
CA GLU A 36 -1.42 7.90 10.23
C GLU A 36 -0.53 7.70 11.45
N LYS A 37 0.78 7.63 11.19
CA LYS A 37 1.84 7.61 12.19
C LYS A 37 2.92 8.59 11.74
N SER A 38 2.81 9.83 12.17
CA SER A 38 3.69 10.93 11.74
C SER A 38 5.15 10.78 12.19
N TRP A 39 5.38 10.01 13.26
CA TRP A 39 6.68 9.86 13.91
C TRP A 39 7.01 8.37 14.17
N ALA A 40 7.36 7.67 13.12
CA ALA A 40 7.90 6.32 13.17
C ALA A 40 9.42 6.39 13.29
N SER A 41 9.94 5.90 14.41
CA SER A 41 11.35 6.01 14.78
C SER A 41 12.21 4.95 14.09
N VAL A 42 13.11 5.36 13.21
CA VAL A 42 14.18 4.50 12.69
C VAL A 42 15.49 4.89 13.33
N TRP A 43 16.29 3.90 13.74
CA TRP A 43 17.60 4.15 14.33
C TRP A 43 18.71 3.47 13.56
N LEU A 44 19.91 4.06 13.67
CA LEU A 44 21.16 3.50 13.18
C LEU A 44 21.05 3.12 11.70
N TRP A 45 20.58 4.07 10.88
CA TRP A 45 20.40 3.91 9.43
C TRP A 45 19.52 2.71 9.01
N GLY A 46 18.57 2.30 9.85
CA GLY A 46 17.63 1.22 9.54
C GLY A 46 17.88 -0.08 10.28
N LEU A 47 18.94 -0.17 11.11
CA LEU A 47 19.20 -1.36 11.92
C LEU A 47 18.07 -1.64 12.91
N VAL A 48 17.47 -0.58 13.47
CA VAL A 48 16.28 -0.70 14.31
C VAL A 48 15.09 -0.18 13.52
N SER A 49 14.23 -1.12 13.13
CA SER A 49 12.99 -0.83 12.42
C SER A 49 12.00 -0.06 13.31
N PRO A 50 11.10 0.73 12.71
CA PRO A 50 10.07 1.43 13.47
C PRO A 50 9.08 0.44 14.07
N SER A 51 8.40 0.86 15.14
CA SER A 51 7.35 0.04 15.75
C SER A 51 6.21 -0.22 14.76
N THR A 52 5.66 -1.43 14.85
CA THR A 52 4.60 -1.92 13.97
C THR A 52 3.44 -0.95 13.88
N VAL A 53 2.93 -0.77 12.66
CA VAL A 53 1.63 -0.12 12.45
C VAL A 53 0.62 -1.24 12.41
N GLU A 54 -0.33 -1.22 13.35
CA GLU A 54 -1.35 -2.26 13.55
C GLU A 54 -2.41 -2.25 12.43
N THR A 55 -1.98 -2.54 11.20
CA THR A 55 -2.85 -2.53 10.02
C THR A 55 -3.77 -3.74 9.99
N ALA A 56 -3.33 -4.90 10.49
CA ALA A 56 -4.12 -6.12 10.52
C ALA A 56 -5.40 -5.99 11.35
N SER A 57 -5.33 -5.28 12.49
CA SER A 57 -6.50 -5.06 13.36
C SER A 57 -7.36 -3.88 12.92
N LYS A 58 -6.77 -2.88 12.27
CA LYS A 58 -7.46 -1.63 11.89
C LYS A 58 -8.00 -1.60 10.46
N CYS A 59 -7.46 -2.42 9.56
CA CYS A 59 -7.91 -2.56 8.18
C CYS A 59 -8.45 -3.99 7.95
N PRO A 60 -9.71 -4.29 8.34
CA PRO A 60 -10.25 -5.65 8.25
C PRO A 60 -10.34 -6.19 6.81
N HIS A 61 -10.41 -5.29 5.82
CA HIS A 61 -10.45 -5.63 4.40
C HIS A 61 -9.08 -5.56 3.71
N GLY A 62 -8.00 -5.39 4.49
CA GLY A 62 -6.64 -5.25 3.99
C GLY A 62 -6.24 -3.80 3.72
N VAL A 63 -5.00 -3.63 3.28
CA VAL A 63 -4.38 -2.32 3.03
C VAL A 63 -4.39 -2.04 1.53
N ALA A 64 -4.88 -0.88 1.11
CA ALA A 64 -4.85 -0.46 -0.29
C ALA A 64 -3.55 0.25 -0.67
N LYS A 65 -3.07 1.12 0.23
CA LYS A 65 -1.91 1.97 -0.03
C LYS A 65 -1.11 2.23 1.24
N VAL A 66 0.22 2.20 1.14
CA VAL A 66 1.14 2.62 2.18
C VAL A 66 2.04 3.72 1.63
N GLU A 67 2.05 4.87 2.29
CA GLU A 67 2.89 6.02 1.96
C GLU A 67 3.86 6.23 3.12
N THR A 68 5.15 6.21 2.84
CA THR A 68 6.20 6.55 3.81
C THR A 68 6.89 7.80 3.34
N GLN A 69 6.93 8.83 4.18
CA GLN A 69 7.51 10.11 3.84
C GLN A 69 8.34 10.73 4.96
N LEU A 70 9.40 11.44 4.57
CA LEU A 70 10.22 12.26 5.45
C LEU A 70 9.75 13.71 5.33
N SER A 71 8.98 14.18 6.31
CA SER A 71 8.57 15.59 6.40
C SER A 71 9.78 16.52 6.61
N PHE A 72 9.60 17.82 6.42
CA PHE A 72 10.65 18.80 6.70
C PHE A 72 11.19 18.68 8.15
N LEU A 73 10.29 18.55 9.13
CA LEU A 73 10.71 18.36 10.52
C LEU A 73 11.46 17.06 10.72
N ASN A 74 11.04 16.00 10.05
CA ASN A 74 11.73 14.71 10.13
C ASN A 74 13.15 14.80 9.56
N GLN A 75 13.32 15.44 8.40
CA GLN A 75 14.62 15.67 7.78
C GLN A 75 15.52 16.56 8.63
N LEU A 76 14.95 17.57 9.32
CA LEU A 76 15.69 18.39 10.25
C LEU A 76 16.24 17.55 11.42
N VAL A 77 15.42 16.69 12.01
CA VAL A 77 15.86 15.79 13.09
C VAL A 77 16.90 14.77 12.60
N ASP A 78 16.68 14.20 11.42
CA ASP A 78 17.63 13.30 10.77
C ASP A 78 19.00 13.98 10.58
N ALA A 79 19.02 15.21 10.05
CA ALA A 79 20.23 15.99 9.87
C ALA A 79 20.92 16.35 11.20
N LEU A 80 20.16 16.79 12.21
CA LEU A 80 20.70 17.13 13.54
C LEU A 80 21.28 15.93 14.28
N THR A 81 20.79 14.73 13.96
CA THR A 81 21.27 13.47 14.54
C THR A 81 22.24 12.72 13.62
N LEU A 82 22.66 13.34 12.51
CA LEU A 82 23.59 12.78 11.53
C LEU A 82 23.13 11.41 10.96
N GLY A 83 21.82 11.19 10.85
CA GLY A 83 21.24 9.93 10.38
C GLY A 83 21.12 8.82 11.42
N ILE A 84 21.54 9.07 12.67
CA ILE A 84 21.40 8.07 13.75
C ILE A 84 19.93 7.90 14.13
N TYR A 85 19.14 8.97 14.07
CA TYR A 85 17.71 8.95 14.32
C TYR A 85 16.95 9.57 13.15
N THR A 86 16.31 8.72 12.37
CA THR A 86 15.60 9.11 11.14
C THR A 86 14.10 8.90 11.34
N PRO A 87 13.39 9.86 11.95
CA PRO A 87 11.93 9.74 12.06
C PRO A 87 11.28 9.80 10.69
N MET A 88 10.18 9.09 10.48
CA MET A 88 9.42 9.15 9.22
C MET A 88 7.91 9.15 9.50
N ALA A 89 7.14 9.69 8.57
CA ALA A 89 5.68 9.63 8.62
C ALA A 89 5.20 8.46 7.76
N ILE A 90 4.38 7.59 8.34
CA ILE A 90 3.74 6.47 7.65
C ILE A 90 2.24 6.77 7.59
N LYS A 91 1.67 6.68 6.40
CA LYS A 91 0.24 6.79 6.15
C LYS A 91 -0.23 5.52 5.47
N VAL A 92 -1.25 4.90 6.03
CA VAL A 92 -1.84 3.68 5.51
C VAL A 92 -3.29 3.96 5.17
N THR A 93 -3.67 3.74 3.92
CA THR A 93 -5.07 3.78 3.49
C THR A 93 -5.60 2.35 3.44
N CYS A 94 -6.65 2.07 4.21
CA CYS A 94 -7.30 0.75 4.20
C CYS A 94 -8.05 0.54 2.87
N ALA A 95 -8.22 -0.72 2.49
CA ALA A 95 -9.04 -1.09 1.35
C ALA A 95 -10.54 -0.93 1.65
N GLN A 96 -11.32 -0.64 0.61
CA GLN A 96 -12.77 -0.65 0.67
C GLN A 96 -13.29 -2.06 0.94
N SER A 97 -14.46 -2.18 1.56
CA SER A 97 -15.09 -3.47 1.92
C SER A 97 -15.61 -4.26 0.73
N ASP A 98 -15.47 -3.74 -0.49
CA ASP A 98 -15.94 -4.43 -1.68
C ASP A 98 -15.01 -5.61 -1.96
N HIS A 99 -15.63 -6.77 -2.19
CA HIS A 99 -15.04 -8.11 -2.20
C HIS A 99 -13.65 -8.21 -2.88
N ALA A 100 -12.84 -9.18 -2.43
CA ALA A 100 -11.48 -9.49 -2.91
C ALA A 100 -11.26 -9.07 -4.36
N SER A 101 -10.21 -8.27 -4.64
CA SER A 101 -9.91 -7.67 -5.95
C SER A 101 -10.38 -8.54 -7.10
N VAL A 102 -11.60 -8.28 -7.59
CA VAL A 102 -12.12 -8.94 -8.77
C VAL A 102 -11.36 -8.31 -9.92
N SER A 103 -10.57 -9.10 -10.63
CA SER A 103 -9.94 -8.59 -11.84
C SER A 103 -11.05 -8.08 -12.77
N PRO A 104 -10.98 -6.85 -13.31
CA PRO A 104 -12.01 -6.33 -14.22
C PRO A 104 -12.22 -7.20 -15.47
N THR A 105 -11.26 -8.07 -15.77
CA THR A 105 -11.26 -9.00 -16.91
C THR A 105 -11.62 -10.43 -16.48
N ALA A 106 -11.82 -10.70 -15.20
CA ALA A 106 -12.22 -12.02 -14.77
C ALA A 106 -13.63 -12.35 -15.29
N PRO A 107 -13.86 -13.58 -15.78
CA PRO A 107 -15.20 -14.01 -16.16
C PRO A 107 -16.12 -14.02 -14.93
N THR A 108 -17.32 -13.46 -15.10
CA THR A 108 -18.35 -13.42 -14.04
C THR A 108 -19.65 -14.06 -14.53
N ILE A 109 -20.31 -14.82 -13.66
CA ILE A 109 -21.65 -15.37 -13.86
C ILE A 109 -22.60 -14.65 -12.91
N ASP A 110 -23.46 -13.79 -13.45
CA ASP A 110 -24.55 -13.16 -12.70
C ASP A 110 -25.75 -14.12 -12.62
N VAL A 111 -26.15 -14.48 -11.40
CA VAL A 111 -27.35 -15.31 -11.13
C VAL A 111 -28.59 -14.50 -10.78
N GLY A 112 -28.43 -13.20 -10.52
CA GLY A 112 -29.48 -12.25 -10.17
C GLY A 112 -30.00 -12.35 -8.72
N PRO A 113 -30.63 -11.26 -8.22
CA PRO A 113 -30.93 -11.03 -6.78
C PRO A 113 -31.96 -11.98 -6.16
N HIS A 114 -32.60 -12.82 -6.98
CA HIS A 114 -33.64 -13.77 -6.56
C HIS A 114 -33.41 -15.18 -7.13
N ALA A 115 -32.15 -15.54 -7.37
CA ALA A 115 -31.79 -16.86 -7.85
C ALA A 115 -32.30 -17.96 -6.91
N THR A 116 -32.96 -18.96 -7.48
CA THR A 116 -33.31 -20.20 -6.79
C THR A 116 -32.05 -20.99 -6.44
N ALA A 117 -32.15 -21.85 -5.43
CA ALA A 117 -31.04 -22.74 -5.05
C ALA A 117 -30.56 -23.64 -6.22
N GLU A 118 -31.45 -23.95 -7.17
CA GLU A 118 -31.09 -24.72 -8.36
C GLU A 118 -30.26 -23.89 -9.36
N GLN A 119 -30.65 -22.63 -9.60
CA GLN A 119 -29.89 -21.70 -10.43
C GLN A 119 -28.48 -21.45 -9.88
N ILE A 120 -28.35 -21.30 -8.55
CA ILE A 120 -27.06 -21.14 -7.88
C ILE A 120 -26.19 -22.40 -8.07
N ARG A 121 -26.74 -23.61 -7.87
CA ARG A 121 -25.99 -24.86 -8.08
C ARG A 121 -25.50 -25.01 -9.52
N ASN A 122 -26.33 -24.66 -10.49
CA ASN A 122 -25.96 -24.70 -11.90
C ASN A 122 -24.82 -23.70 -12.19
N ALA A 123 -24.94 -22.47 -11.69
CA ALA A 123 -23.92 -21.45 -11.84
C ALA A 123 -22.56 -21.87 -11.24
N ILE A 124 -22.55 -22.52 -10.07
CA ILE A 124 -21.33 -23.06 -9.46
C ILE A 124 -20.69 -24.13 -10.36
N GLY A 125 -21.48 -25.06 -10.89
CA GLY A 125 -20.99 -26.09 -11.81
C GLY A 125 -20.36 -25.49 -13.07
N ARG A 126 -21.03 -24.50 -13.67
CA ARG A 126 -20.54 -23.79 -14.85
C ARG A 126 -19.28 -22.97 -14.56
N ALA A 127 -19.21 -22.31 -13.40
CA ALA A 127 -18.05 -21.55 -12.97
C ALA A 127 -16.82 -22.46 -12.80
N ALA A 128 -16.99 -23.62 -12.17
CA ALA A 128 -15.92 -24.60 -11.99
C ALA A 128 -15.39 -25.11 -13.34
N GLU A 129 -16.28 -25.42 -14.28
CA GLU A 129 -15.89 -25.90 -15.62
C GLU A 129 -15.17 -24.82 -16.44
N LEU A 130 -15.62 -23.57 -16.36
CA LEU A 130 -14.95 -22.43 -17.01
C LEU A 130 -13.58 -22.16 -16.40
N SER A 131 -13.47 -22.19 -15.07
CA SER A 131 -12.21 -22.00 -14.35
C SER A 131 -11.18 -23.07 -14.73
N GLN A 132 -11.61 -24.35 -14.78
CA GLN A 132 -10.74 -25.46 -15.19
C GLN A 132 -10.25 -25.34 -16.63
N ARG A 133 -11.09 -24.87 -17.56
CA ARG A 133 -10.70 -24.69 -18.97
C ARG A 133 -9.80 -23.49 -19.19
N ALA A 134 -10.11 -22.36 -18.56
CA ALA A 134 -9.43 -21.10 -18.81
C ALA A 134 -8.22 -20.87 -17.89
N GLY A 135 -8.07 -21.67 -16.83
CA GLY A 135 -6.99 -21.53 -15.85
C GLY A 135 -7.07 -20.23 -15.04
N VAL A 136 -8.26 -19.62 -14.95
CA VAL A 136 -8.50 -18.33 -14.26
C VAL A 136 -9.68 -18.45 -13.31
N PRO A 137 -9.72 -17.69 -12.21
CA PRO A 137 -10.89 -17.64 -11.34
C PRO A 137 -12.12 -17.12 -12.09
N VAL A 138 -13.29 -17.68 -11.75
CA VAL A 138 -14.60 -17.25 -12.27
C VAL A 138 -15.46 -16.85 -11.08
N TYR A 139 -16.02 -15.64 -11.11
CA TYR A 139 -16.81 -15.09 -10.01
C TYR A 139 -18.30 -15.36 -10.23
N ILE A 140 -19.06 -15.48 -9.14
CA ILE A 140 -20.51 -15.62 -9.16
C ILE A 140 -21.08 -14.41 -8.42
N GLU A 141 -21.90 -13.62 -9.12
CA GLU A 141 -22.60 -12.46 -8.56
C GLU A 141 -24.06 -12.83 -8.30
N TYR A 142 -24.57 -12.41 -7.14
CA TYR A 142 -25.92 -12.69 -6.65
C TYR A 142 -26.71 -11.40 -6.54
#